data_AF-A0A8S4QTH1-F1
#
_entry.id   AF-A0A8S4QTH1-F1
#
_cell.length_a   1.000
_cell.length_b   1.000
_cell.length_c   1.000
_cell.angle_alpha   90.00
_cell.angle_beta   90.00
_cell.angle_gamma   90.00
#
_symmetry.space_group_name_H-M   'P 1'
#
loop_
_entity.id
_entity.type
_entity.pdbx_description
1 polymer ?
#
loop_
_entity_poly.entity_id
_entity_poly.type
_entity_poly.pdbx_seq_one_letter_code
_entity_poly.pdbx_strand_id
1 'polypeptide(L)'
;GGRWPYFWLATVLHGLYADNFWHFVLPEYDNFWHSQTSIIFLGGRLPLHIILLYPAFIYHAAYAVSRLNLPKYAEPFAVGLLTVLVDIPYDIVAVKFVHWTWHDTDPNIYDRHYWVPWNSYYFHSTFAASLYFFFISSRKWLSPKTPQWQAAS
;
A
#
# COMPACT_ATOMS: atom_id res chain seq x y z
N GLY A 1 12.14 9.94 17.52
CA GLY A 1 10.85 9.27 17.24
C GLY A 1 10.07 9.82 16.05
N GLY A 2 10.49 10.91 15.39
CA GLY A 2 9.59 11.67 14.50
C GLY A 2 9.25 11.11 13.11
N ARG A 3 9.92 10.08 12.59
CA ARG A 3 9.68 9.64 11.19
C ARG A 3 8.34 8.93 10.97
N TRP A 4 7.81 8.29 12.01
CA TRP A 4 6.67 7.38 11.87
C TRP A 4 5.34 8.10 11.58
N PRO A 5 5.00 9.22 12.23
CA PRO A 5 3.81 9.99 11.84
C PRO A 5 3.82 10.43 10.37
N TYR A 6 4.98 10.85 9.84
CA TYR A 6 5.09 11.21 8.42
C TYR A 6 4.96 10.01 7.50
N PHE A 7 5.51 8.86 7.89
CA PHE A 7 5.35 7.64 7.10
C PHE A 7 3.90 7.16 7.09
N TRP A 8 3.21 7.22 8.25
CA TRP A 8 1.78 6.93 8.33
C TRP A 8 0.98 7.85 7.40
N LEU A 9 1.26 9.16 7.43
CA LEU A 9 0.62 10.11 6.52
C LEU A 9 0.90 9.75 5.04
N ALA A 10 2.14 9.37 4.71
CA ALA A 10 2.49 8.93 3.36
C ALA A 10 1.69 7.69 2.93
N THR A 11 1.42 6.74 3.84
CA THR A 11 0.57 5.57 3.54
C THR A 11 -0.91 5.94 3.32
N VAL A 12 -1.44 6.94 4.04
CA VAL A 12 -2.79 7.46 3.81
C VAL A 12 -2.88 8.15 2.44
N LEU A 13 -1.91 9.01 2.13
CA LEU A 13 -1.83 9.67 0.82
C LEU A 13 -1.67 8.67 -0.32
N HIS A 14 -0.90 7.59 -0.10
CA HIS A 14 -0.81 6.49 -1.04
C HIS A 14 -2.17 5.83 -1.28
N GLY A 15 -2.96 5.57 -0.24
CA GLY A 15 -4.31 5.01 -0.40
C GLY A 15 -5.31 5.94 -1.10
N LEU A 16 -5.21 7.25 -0.88
CA LEU A 16 -5.98 8.25 -1.62
C LEU A 16 -5.60 8.26 -3.11
N TYR A 17 -4.32 8.08 -3.41
CA TYR A 17 -3.79 8.20 -4.77
C TYR A 17 -3.91 6.90 -5.58
N ALA A 18 -3.58 5.75 -4.99
CA ALA A 18 -3.39 4.49 -5.70
C ALA A 18 -4.62 4.07 -6.52
N ASP A 19 -5.80 4.08 -5.89
CA ASP A 19 -7.05 3.65 -6.54
C ASP A 19 -7.52 4.66 -7.61
N ASN A 20 -7.32 5.97 -7.36
CA ASN A 20 -7.78 7.03 -8.26
C ASN A 20 -6.84 7.27 -9.44
N PHE A 21 -5.54 7.08 -9.24
CA PHE A 21 -4.53 7.37 -10.25
C PHE A 21 -4.75 6.53 -11.51
N TRP A 22 -4.97 5.22 -11.34
CA TRP A 22 -5.18 4.32 -12.47
C TRP A 22 -6.44 4.67 -13.24
N HIS A 23 -7.52 5.05 -12.56
CA HIS A 23 -8.72 5.51 -13.23
C HIS A 23 -8.48 6.73 -14.15
N PHE A 24 -7.67 7.70 -13.72
CA PHE A 24 -7.41 8.90 -14.52
C PHE A 24 -6.37 8.69 -15.62
N VAL A 25 -5.33 7.89 -15.36
CA VAL A 25 -4.19 7.75 -16.28
C VAL A 25 -4.41 6.60 -17.26
N LEU A 26 -5.00 5.50 -16.80
CA LEU A 26 -5.25 4.30 -17.59
C LEU A 26 -6.65 3.73 -17.26
N PRO A 27 -7.74 4.35 -17.77
CA PRO A 27 -9.12 3.95 -17.44
C PRO A 27 -9.44 2.48 -17.72
N GLU A 28 -8.71 1.87 -18.65
CA GLU A 28 -8.77 0.44 -19.01
C GLU A 28 -8.25 -0.51 -17.93
N TYR A 29 -7.58 0.00 -16.89
CA TYR A 29 -7.11 -0.77 -15.73
C TYR A 29 -8.02 -0.63 -14.50
N ASP A 30 -9.23 -0.06 -14.66
CA ASP A 30 -10.28 -0.10 -13.65
C ASP A 30 -10.87 -1.51 -13.59
N ASN A 31 -10.23 -2.39 -12.84
CA ASN A 31 -10.40 -3.83 -12.95
C ASN A 31 -11.16 -4.50 -11.80
N PHE A 32 -11.68 -3.72 -10.87
CA PHE A 32 -12.56 -4.19 -9.81
C PHE A 32 -13.61 -3.15 -9.45
N TRP A 33 -14.73 -3.64 -8.91
CA TRP A 33 -15.77 -2.81 -8.32
C TRP A 33 -15.76 -2.93 -6.81
N HIS A 34 -15.86 -1.79 -6.13
CA HIS A 34 -16.02 -1.74 -4.69
C HIS A 34 -17.49 -1.88 -4.28
N SER A 35 -17.70 -2.55 -3.16
CA SER A 35 -19.00 -2.55 -2.51
C SER A 35 -19.35 -1.17 -1.93
N GLN A 36 -20.62 -0.81 -2.13
CA GLN A 36 -21.19 0.49 -1.74
C GLN A 36 -21.64 0.53 -0.26
N THR A 37 -21.36 -0.51 0.53
CA THR A 37 -21.83 -0.60 1.93
C THR A 37 -21.06 0.31 2.89
N SER A 38 -19.81 0.69 2.55
CA SER A 38 -19.00 1.56 3.39
C SER A 38 -19.12 3.05 3.01
N ILE A 39 -18.64 3.95 3.87
CA ILE A 39 -18.59 5.39 3.55
C ILE A 39 -17.76 5.56 2.28
N ILE A 40 -18.38 6.12 1.24
CA ILE A 40 -17.77 6.21 -0.08
C ILE A 40 -17.55 7.65 -0.51
N PHE A 41 -16.36 7.91 -1.05
CA PHE A 41 -15.93 9.21 -1.53
C PHE A 41 -15.84 9.22 -3.06
N LEU A 42 -15.60 10.41 -3.62
CA LEU A 42 -15.28 10.62 -5.04
C LEU A 42 -16.33 10.02 -5.99
N GLY A 43 -17.61 10.29 -5.72
CA GLY A 43 -18.71 9.88 -6.60
C GLY A 43 -19.01 8.38 -6.58
N GLY A 44 -18.76 7.69 -5.46
CA GLY A 44 -19.07 6.27 -5.32
C GLY A 44 -17.93 5.33 -5.72
N ARG A 45 -16.69 5.85 -5.78
CA ARG A 45 -15.52 5.10 -6.26
C ARG A 45 -14.51 4.75 -5.19
N LEU A 46 -14.31 5.61 -4.19
CA LEU A 46 -13.25 5.41 -3.19
C LEU A 46 -13.85 5.12 -1.82
N PRO A 47 -13.93 3.85 -1.39
CA PRO A 47 -14.35 3.51 -0.04
C PRO A 47 -13.36 4.02 1.02
N LEU A 48 -13.86 4.49 2.16
CA LEU A 48 -13.03 4.92 3.28
C LEU A 48 -12.06 3.82 3.73
N HIS A 49 -12.52 2.57 3.73
CA HIS A 49 -11.71 1.45 4.20
C HIS A 49 -10.47 1.22 3.33
N ILE A 50 -10.52 1.50 2.02
CA ILE A 50 -9.38 1.40 1.11
C ILE A 50 -8.30 2.42 1.47
N ILE A 51 -8.70 3.65 1.84
CA ILE A 51 -7.76 4.69 2.30
C ILE A 51 -7.00 4.23 3.57
N LEU A 52 -7.70 3.53 4.47
CA LEU A 52 -7.17 3.08 5.76
C LEU A 52 -6.44 1.73 5.71
N LEU A 53 -6.65 0.95 4.65
CA LEU A 53 -6.03 -0.35 4.41
C LEU A 53 -4.51 -0.23 4.22
N TYR A 54 -4.05 0.72 3.42
CA TYR A 54 -2.62 0.90 3.17
C TYR A 54 -1.83 1.25 4.45
N PRO A 55 -2.29 2.18 5.32
CA PRO A 55 -1.73 2.33 6.65
C PRO A 55 -1.82 1.07 7.51
N ALA A 56 -2.90 0.31 7.45
CA ALA A 56 -3.01 -0.93 8.22
C ALA A 56 -1.91 -1.94 7.82
N PHE A 57 -1.58 -2.05 6.54
CA PHE A 57 -0.60 -3.03 6.07
C PHE A 57 0.83 -2.48 6.02
N ILE A 58 1.05 -1.44 5.23
CA ILE A 58 2.40 -0.94 4.90
C ILE A 58 3.08 -0.33 6.12
N TYR A 59 2.37 0.47 6.93
CA TYR A 59 2.96 1.10 8.11
C TYR A 59 3.42 0.06 9.13
N HIS A 60 2.57 -0.93 9.42
CA HIS A 60 2.89 -2.00 10.37
C HIS A 60 4.00 -2.90 9.84
N ALA A 61 3.99 -3.23 8.54
CA ALA A 61 5.07 -3.98 7.90
C ALA A 61 6.42 -3.24 8.01
N ALA A 62 6.44 -1.94 7.68
CA ALA A 62 7.64 -1.10 7.82
C ALA A 62 8.13 -1.00 9.26
N TYR A 63 7.20 -0.84 10.21
CA TYR A 63 7.56 -0.79 11.62
C TYR A 63 8.15 -2.12 12.10
N ALA A 64 7.53 -3.26 11.77
CA ALA A 64 8.02 -4.58 12.12
C ALA A 64 9.40 -4.86 11.50
N VAL A 65 9.59 -4.57 10.20
CA VAL A 65 10.87 -4.74 9.50
C VAL A 65 11.97 -3.88 10.13
N SER A 66 11.65 -2.68 10.61
CA SER A 66 12.63 -1.83 11.30
C SER A 66 13.17 -2.43 12.61
N ARG A 67 12.53 -3.49 13.13
CA ARG A 67 12.98 -4.24 14.32
C ARG A 67 13.81 -5.47 13.97
N LEU A 68 13.89 -5.86 12.70
CA LEU A 68 14.62 -7.05 12.24
C LEU A 68 16.13 -6.80 12.02
N ASN A 69 16.60 -5.56 12.18
CA ASN A 69 18.01 -5.17 12.00
C ASN A 69 18.61 -5.61 10.66
N LEU A 70 17.82 -5.56 9.59
CA LEU A 70 18.27 -5.90 8.24
C LEU A 70 19.22 -4.83 7.69
N PRO A 71 20.07 -5.19 6.70
CA PRO A 71 20.79 -4.19 5.92
C PRO A 71 19.82 -3.22 5.24
N LYS A 72 20.16 -1.92 5.22
CA LYS A 72 19.27 -0.86 4.72
C LYS A 72 18.78 -1.06 3.28
N TYR A 73 19.56 -1.73 2.43
CA TYR A 73 19.17 -2.04 1.05
C TYR A 73 18.13 -3.17 0.97
N ALA A 74 18.06 -4.04 1.98
CA ALA A 74 17.13 -5.16 2.04
C ALA A 74 15.81 -4.78 2.70
N GLU A 75 15.78 -3.75 3.56
CA GLU A 75 14.57 -3.31 4.25
C GLU A 75 13.38 -3.08 3.31
N PRO A 76 13.49 -2.36 2.17
CA PRO A 76 12.33 -2.11 1.30
C PRO A 76 11.71 -3.40 0.74
N PHE A 77 12.54 -4.36 0.34
CA PHE A 77 12.06 -5.65 -0.15
C PHE A 77 11.37 -6.46 0.96
N ALA A 78 11.91 -6.42 2.19
CA ALA A 78 11.28 -7.05 3.34
C ALA A 78 9.94 -6.40 3.69
N VAL A 79 9.81 -5.06 3.55
CA VAL A 79 8.53 -4.35 3.74
C VAL A 79 7.51 -4.79 2.69
N GLY A 80 7.90 -4.86 1.42
CA GLY A 80 7.03 -5.37 0.35
C GLY A 80 6.54 -6.79 0.63
N LEU A 81 7.45 -7.70 0.97
CA LEU A 81 7.12 -9.09 1.28
C LEU A 81 6.19 -9.20 2.50
N LEU A 82 6.49 -8.51 3.60
CA LEU A 82 5.67 -8.56 4.80
C LEU A 82 4.29 -7.92 4.59
N THR A 83 4.20 -6.89 3.74
CA THR A 83 2.91 -6.32 3.33
C THR A 83 2.06 -7.37 2.64
N VAL A 84 2.62 -8.11 1.68
CA VAL A 84 1.90 -9.21 1.00
C VAL A 84 1.48 -10.32 1.95
N LEU A 85 2.33 -10.69 2.92
CA LEU A 85 1.98 -11.71 3.91
C LEU A 85 0.74 -11.31 4.75
N VAL A 86 0.56 -10.02 5.02
CA VAL A 86 -0.63 -9.49 5.70
C VAL A 86 -1.81 -9.36 4.74
N ASP A 87 -1.55 -8.98 3.49
CA ASP A 87 -2.55 -8.74 2.45
C ASP A 87 -3.25 -10.03 1.99
N ILE A 88 -2.51 -11.13 1.75
CA ILE A 88 -3.07 -12.40 1.28
C ILE A 88 -4.35 -12.83 2.04
N PRO A 89 -4.33 -12.99 3.37
CA PRO A 89 -5.54 -13.40 4.08
C PRO A 89 -6.66 -12.37 3.99
N TYR A 90 -6.33 -11.08 3.93
CA TYR A 90 -7.32 -10.02 3.80
C TYR A 90 -7.98 -10.02 2.41
N ASP A 91 -7.20 -10.05 1.32
CA ASP A 91 -7.69 -10.02 -0.06
C ASP A 91 -8.62 -11.21 -0.34
N ILE A 92 -8.22 -12.42 0.10
CA ILE A 92 -9.04 -13.64 -0.05
C ILE A 92 -10.37 -13.53 0.72
N VAL A 93 -10.35 -12.99 1.94
CA VAL A 93 -11.56 -12.84 2.77
C VAL A 93 -12.45 -11.73 2.22
N ALA A 94 -11.86 -10.62 1.80
CA ALA A 94 -12.55 -9.46 1.28
C ALA A 94 -13.34 -9.77 0.01
N VAL A 95 -12.76 -10.52 -0.93
CA VAL A 95 -13.48 -11.00 -2.13
C VAL A 95 -14.64 -11.92 -1.74
N LYS A 96 -14.46 -12.83 -0.77
CA LYS A 96 -15.53 -13.73 -0.29
C LYS A 96 -16.70 -12.99 0.35
N PHE A 97 -16.44 -11.88 1.05
CA PHE A 97 -17.46 -11.03 1.67
C PHE A 97 -17.86 -9.85 0.80
N VAL A 98 -17.45 -9.83 -0.48
CA VAL A 98 -17.85 -8.83 -1.47
C VAL A 98 -17.49 -7.42 -1.01
N HIS A 99 -16.31 -7.22 -0.42
CA HIS A 99 -15.78 -5.88 -0.20
C HIS A 99 -15.41 -5.22 -1.54
N TRP A 100 -14.86 -6.03 -2.46
CA TRP A 100 -14.74 -5.73 -3.88
C TRP A 100 -14.84 -7.00 -4.71
N THR A 101 -15.07 -6.84 -6.02
CA THR A 101 -15.13 -7.93 -6.99
C THR A 101 -14.33 -7.58 -8.23
N TRP A 102 -13.50 -8.51 -8.70
CA TRP A 102 -12.72 -8.38 -9.92
C TRP A 102 -13.59 -8.60 -11.17
N HIS A 103 -13.25 -7.95 -12.28
CA HIS A 103 -13.95 -8.16 -13.55
C HIS A 103 -13.63 -9.54 -14.14
N ASP A 104 -14.66 -10.32 -14.49
CA ASP A 104 -14.48 -11.63 -15.13
C ASP A 104 -13.79 -11.56 -16.50
N THR A 105 -13.76 -10.38 -17.12
CA THR A 105 -13.09 -10.12 -18.39
C THR A 105 -11.64 -9.65 -18.26
N ASP A 106 -11.13 -9.38 -17.05
CA ASP A 106 -9.73 -8.97 -16.84
C ASP A 106 -8.81 -10.18 -17.09
N PRO A 107 -7.84 -10.11 -18.02
CA PRO A 107 -6.87 -11.17 -18.26
C PRO A 107 -6.13 -11.64 -16.99
N ASN A 108 -5.92 -10.75 -16.03
CA ASN A 108 -5.26 -11.07 -14.76
C ASN A 108 -6.06 -12.05 -13.91
N ILE A 109 -7.38 -12.13 -14.10
CA ILE A 109 -8.24 -13.05 -13.34
C ILE A 109 -8.06 -14.51 -13.78
N TYR A 110 -7.50 -14.78 -14.96
CA TYR A 110 -7.30 -16.16 -15.42
C TYR A 110 -6.26 -16.91 -14.58
N ASP A 111 -5.23 -16.20 -14.09
CA ASP A 111 -4.25 -16.74 -13.16
C ASP A 111 -4.45 -16.14 -11.77
N ARG A 112 -5.15 -16.89 -10.91
CA ARG A 112 -5.64 -16.41 -9.62
C ARG A 112 -5.51 -17.42 -8.50
N HIS A 113 -5.31 -16.91 -7.29
CA HIS A 113 -5.31 -17.65 -6.04
C HIS A 113 -6.54 -17.29 -5.21
N TYR A 114 -7.47 -18.23 -5.03
CA TYR A 114 -8.74 -18.01 -4.29
C TYR A 114 -9.54 -16.78 -4.73
N TRP A 115 -9.75 -16.62 -6.05
CA TRP A 115 -10.48 -15.48 -6.64
C TRP A 115 -9.74 -14.14 -6.62
N VAL A 116 -8.48 -14.13 -6.20
CA VAL A 116 -7.60 -12.96 -6.23
C VAL A 116 -6.51 -13.13 -7.30
N PRO A 117 -6.36 -12.21 -8.26
CA PRO A 117 -5.27 -12.22 -9.24
C PRO A 117 -3.89 -12.13 -8.59
N TRP A 118 -2.90 -12.87 -9.10
CA TRP A 118 -1.51 -12.75 -8.58
C TRP A 118 -0.94 -11.34 -8.72
N ASN A 119 -1.39 -10.60 -9.75
CA ASN A 119 -0.99 -9.20 -9.95
C ASN A 119 -1.38 -8.29 -8.78
N SER A 120 -2.43 -8.60 -8.02
CA SER A 120 -2.78 -7.85 -6.78
C SER A 120 -1.64 -7.92 -5.76
N TYR A 121 -1.05 -9.10 -5.55
CA TYR A 121 0.04 -9.28 -4.62
C TYR A 121 1.34 -8.63 -5.10
N TYR A 122 1.63 -8.72 -6.41
CA TYR A 122 2.79 -8.01 -6.98
C TYR A 122 2.63 -6.50 -6.87
N PHE A 123 1.42 -5.98 -7.07
CA PHE A 123 1.10 -4.57 -6.85
C PHE A 123 1.41 -4.16 -5.40
N HIS A 124 0.82 -4.83 -4.41
CA HIS A 124 1.07 -4.51 -3.00
C HIS A 124 2.55 -4.61 -2.62
N SER A 125 3.27 -5.63 -3.11
CA SER A 125 4.70 -5.81 -2.86
C SER A 125 5.52 -4.64 -3.42
N THR A 126 5.33 -4.32 -4.71
CA THR A 126 6.12 -3.32 -5.43
C THR A 126 5.83 -1.90 -4.95
N PHE A 127 4.56 -1.57 -4.68
CA PHE A 127 4.19 -0.26 -4.15
C PHE A 127 4.64 -0.06 -2.71
N ALA A 128 4.50 -1.06 -1.83
CA ALA A 128 4.99 -0.96 -0.46
C ALA A 128 6.52 -0.83 -0.41
N ALA A 129 7.24 -1.65 -1.20
CA ALA A 129 8.70 -1.57 -1.28
C ALA A 129 9.16 -0.23 -1.84
N SER A 130 8.57 0.25 -2.94
CA SER A 130 8.95 1.53 -3.55
C SER A 130 8.61 2.72 -2.65
N LEU A 131 7.42 2.76 -2.06
CA LEU A 131 7.01 3.81 -1.12
C LEU A 131 7.98 3.90 0.06
N TYR A 132 8.31 2.77 0.69
CA TYR A 132 9.26 2.76 1.80
C TYR A 132 10.67 3.17 1.35
N PHE A 133 11.14 2.68 0.20
CA PHE A 133 12.42 3.06 -0.37
C PHE A 133 12.53 4.56 -0.61
N PHE A 134 11.53 5.17 -1.26
CA PHE A 134 11.52 6.61 -1.51
C PHE A 134 11.40 7.40 -0.20
N PHE A 135 10.63 6.91 0.76
CA PHE A 135 10.53 7.57 2.07
C PHE A 135 11.87 7.62 2.82
N ILE A 136 12.61 6.51 2.89
CA ILE A 136 13.92 6.50 3.57
C ILE A 136 14.99 7.24 2.77
N SER A 137 14.91 7.21 1.44
CA SER A 137 15.89 7.84 0.54
C SER A 137 15.70 9.35 0.47
N SER A 138 14.46 9.83 0.34
CA SER A 138 14.12 11.26 0.36
C SER A 138 14.64 11.94 1.63
N ARG A 139 14.49 11.31 2.80
CA ARG A 139 15.08 11.83 4.03
C ARG A 139 16.60 11.95 3.91
N LYS A 140 17.29 10.93 3.37
CA LYS A 140 18.75 10.95 3.20
C LYS A 140 19.20 12.05 2.23
N TRP A 141 18.41 12.31 1.18
CA TRP A 141 18.75 13.29 0.14
C TRP A 141 18.43 14.72 0.54
N LEU A 142 17.32 14.94 1.24
CA LEU A 142 16.79 16.27 1.52
C LEU A 142 17.14 16.78 2.92
N SER A 143 17.48 15.90 3.87
CA SER A 143 17.83 16.36 5.22
C SER A 143 19.20 17.04 5.19
N PRO A 144 19.32 18.25 5.76
CA PRO A 144 20.62 18.85 6.05
C PRO A 144 21.46 17.89 6.89
N LYS A 145 22.78 17.91 6.72
CA LYS A 145 23.72 17.18 7.58
C LYS A 145 23.85 17.90 8.93
N THR A 146 22.74 18.09 9.63
CA THR A 146 22.72 18.68 10.96
C THR A 146 23.09 17.63 12.01
N PRO A 147 23.96 17.95 12.98
CA PRO A 147 24.20 17.12 14.14
C PRO A 147 22.89 16.72 14.82
N GLN A 148 22.78 15.45 15.26
CA GLN A 148 21.54 14.85 15.76
C GLN A 148 20.82 15.66 16.87
N TRP A 149 21.57 16.49 17.60
CA TRP A 149 21.09 17.29 18.72
C TRP A 149 20.62 18.71 18.32
N GLN A 150 20.99 19.20 17.14
CA GLN A 150 20.49 20.48 16.60
C GLN A 150 19.22 20.32 15.75
N ALA A 151 18.90 19.10 15.34
CA ALA A 151 17.71 18.83 14.52
C ALA A 151 16.41 18.73 15.33
N ALA A 152 16.48 18.80 16.66
CA ALA A 152 15.35 18.67 17.59
C ALA A 152 15.03 19.96 18.37
N SER A 153 15.79 21.04 18.12
CA SER A 153 15.55 22.38 18.66
C SER A 153 14.72 23.23 17.73
#